data_AF-A0A6F8ZWP0-F1
#
_entry.id   AF-A0A6F8ZWP0-F1
#
_cell.length_a   1.000
_cell.length_b   1.000
_cell.length_c   1.000
_cell.angle_alpha   90.00
_cell.angle_beta   90.00
_cell.angle_gamma   90.00
#
_symmetry.space_group_name_H-M   'P 1'
#
loop_
_entity.id
_entity.type
_entity.pdbx_description
1 polymer ?
#
loop_
_entity_poly.entity_id
_entity_poly.type
_entity_poly.pdbx_seq_one_letter_code
_entity_poly.pdbx_strand_id
1 'polypeptide(L)'
;MISGSFSSLVLSFPGFTPIVAMGDAGSIYKYIEFRGAEKEWGDGIRGISLSAARYALMRLEEGPPHTKNWRPQLLVLVSTDVEQNVEQPRLLSLTNQLKAGKGLTIVGTALVGTYLENHPQAQRAEQSMRKLMETEKVKGFCQVTISSNMRDATSHLLQASGLGGLMHNTVLVSWPRNWKQADDVQTWRDFIELVRETTAAHLALLVPKNIAAFPSNGERFSEGHIDVWWIVHDGGMLMLLPFLLRQHKVWRKCRMRIFTVAQMDDNSIQMKKDLTTFLYHLRIDAEVEVVEMHDSDISAYTYEKTLVMEQRSQILKQINLTKTERERENPAVVTTQLSVTEEQPGASSKVEKPEEEVQLIHDSTTPTSPATPLSPATEGGAQTPGSAQVQMTWTEKADGEPAKPPGTSTPEGIKDIFNMKPNQSNVRRMHTALRLNGVIVKKSSEAKLVLLNMPGPPKNRSGDENYMEFLEVLTEGLNRVLLVRGGGREVITIYS
;
A
#
# COMPACT_ATOMS: atom_id res chain seq x y z
N MET A 1 7.27 -40.90 15.03
CA MET A 1 8.46 -41.27 14.23
C MET A 1 9.76 -40.81 14.87
N ILE A 2 9.93 -39.52 15.19
CA ILE A 2 11.21 -38.97 15.71
C ILE A 2 11.69 -39.65 17.01
N SER A 3 10.80 -39.91 17.98
CA SER A 3 11.13 -40.59 19.24
C SER A 3 11.59 -42.06 19.05
N GLY A 4 11.01 -42.77 18.07
CA GLY A 4 11.39 -44.16 17.76
C GLY A 4 12.76 -44.26 17.09
N SER A 5 13.07 -43.33 16.18
CA SER A 5 14.38 -43.26 15.51
C SER A 5 15.51 -42.93 16.50
N PHE A 6 15.25 -42.06 17.48
CA PHE A 6 16.23 -41.69 18.51
C PHE A 6 16.48 -42.84 19.50
N SER A 7 15.42 -43.52 19.95
CA SER A 7 15.53 -44.68 20.84
C SER A 7 16.27 -45.86 20.19
N SER A 8 16.04 -46.11 18.89
CA SER A 8 16.79 -47.14 18.15
C SER A 8 18.29 -46.83 18.07
N LEU A 9 18.67 -45.55 17.91
CA LEU A 9 20.06 -45.16 17.74
C LEU A 9 20.86 -45.25 19.05
N VAL A 10 20.21 -44.93 20.18
CA VAL A 10 20.79 -45.02 21.53
C VAL A 10 20.94 -46.46 21.99
N LEU A 11 20.03 -47.35 21.59
CA LEU A 11 20.06 -48.77 21.96
C LEU A 11 21.02 -49.62 21.10
N SER A 12 21.31 -49.21 19.86
CA SER A 12 22.11 -50.02 18.93
C SER A 12 23.63 -49.94 19.11
N PHE A 13 24.20 -48.93 19.80
CA PHE A 13 25.65 -48.80 19.89
C PHE A 13 26.14 -48.21 21.24
N PRO A 14 26.91 -48.96 22.05
CA PRO A 14 27.60 -48.39 23.21
C PRO A 14 28.90 -47.68 22.79
N GLY A 15 29.17 -46.49 23.35
CA GLY A 15 30.45 -45.78 23.19
C GLY A 15 30.49 -44.71 22.08
N PHE A 16 31.67 -44.47 21.47
CA PHE A 16 31.90 -43.44 20.43
C PHE A 16 31.49 -43.86 19.01
N THR A 17 31.23 -45.14 18.79
CA THR A 17 30.85 -45.75 17.50
C THR A 17 29.63 -45.13 16.79
N PRO A 18 28.53 -44.75 17.47
CA PRO A 18 27.39 -44.13 16.80
C PRO A 18 27.71 -42.73 16.28
N ILE A 19 28.64 -42.00 16.91
CA ILE A 19 29.08 -40.67 16.44
C ILE A 19 29.84 -40.82 15.11
N VAL A 20 30.72 -41.83 15.01
CA VAL A 20 31.45 -42.14 13.77
C VAL A 20 30.48 -42.55 12.66
N ALA A 21 29.53 -43.45 12.96
CA ALA A 21 28.52 -43.88 11.99
C ALA A 21 27.62 -42.72 11.51
N MET A 22 27.26 -41.78 12.39
CA MET A 22 26.53 -40.55 12.00
C MET A 22 27.38 -39.64 11.12
N GLY A 23 28.68 -39.53 11.39
CA GLY A 23 29.62 -38.78 10.55
C GLY A 23 29.76 -39.36 9.15
N ASP A 24 29.90 -40.69 9.04
CA ASP A 24 29.99 -41.39 7.76
C ASP A 24 28.68 -41.28 6.97
N ALA A 25 27.53 -41.51 7.63
CA ALA A 25 26.22 -41.37 7.00
C ALA A 25 25.97 -39.92 6.53
N GLY A 26 26.34 -38.92 7.34
CA GLY A 26 26.24 -37.51 6.96
C GLY A 26 27.15 -37.14 5.78
N SER A 27 28.35 -37.71 5.73
CA SER A 27 29.30 -37.50 4.63
C SER A 27 28.79 -38.13 3.33
N ILE A 28 28.24 -39.35 3.40
CA ILE A 28 27.60 -40.02 2.25
C ILE A 28 26.40 -39.21 1.76
N TYR A 29 25.54 -38.73 2.67
CA TYR A 29 24.40 -37.89 2.31
C TYR A 29 24.83 -36.61 1.59
N LYS A 30 25.82 -35.89 2.14
CA LYS A 30 26.37 -34.68 1.51
C LYS A 30 27.05 -34.96 0.18
N TYR A 31 27.73 -36.09 0.04
CA TYR A 31 28.33 -36.51 -1.22
C TYR A 31 27.26 -36.79 -2.30
N ILE A 32 26.18 -37.49 -1.95
CA ILE A 32 25.05 -37.74 -2.86
C ILE A 32 24.39 -36.42 -3.28
N GLU A 33 24.15 -35.51 -2.32
CA GLU A 33 23.58 -34.18 -2.58
C GLU A 33 24.46 -33.38 -3.56
N PHE A 34 25.79 -33.38 -3.34
CA PHE A 34 26.75 -32.72 -4.21
C PHE A 34 26.80 -33.31 -5.62
N ARG A 35 26.87 -34.64 -5.76
CA ARG A 35 26.92 -35.31 -7.06
C ARG A 35 25.60 -35.18 -7.82
N GLY A 36 24.47 -35.14 -7.12
CA GLY A 36 23.17 -34.84 -7.70
C GLY A 36 23.13 -33.41 -8.26
N ALA A 37 23.58 -32.44 -7.47
CA ALA A 37 23.68 -31.04 -7.88
C ALA A 37 24.64 -30.82 -9.07
N GLU A 38 25.80 -31.48 -9.07
CA GLU A 38 26.77 -31.42 -10.16
C GLU A 38 26.19 -31.98 -11.47
N LYS A 39 25.41 -33.07 -11.39
CA LYS A 39 24.73 -33.66 -12.54
C LYS A 39 23.60 -32.78 -13.09
N GLU A 40 22.81 -32.17 -12.22
CA GLU A 40 21.65 -31.35 -12.62
C GLU A 40 22.07 -29.96 -13.15
N TRP A 41 23.12 -29.37 -12.57
CA TRP A 41 23.48 -27.98 -12.80
C TRP A 41 24.89 -27.74 -13.35
N GLY A 42 25.70 -28.80 -13.52
CA GLY A 42 27.07 -28.74 -14.05
C GLY A 42 28.14 -28.24 -13.06
N ASP A 43 27.73 -27.70 -11.90
CA ASP A 43 28.61 -27.30 -10.79
C ASP A 43 27.95 -27.70 -9.46
N GLY A 44 28.63 -28.52 -8.66
CA GLY A 44 28.08 -29.07 -7.42
C GLY A 44 27.77 -28.01 -6.35
N ILE A 45 28.61 -26.98 -6.15
CA ILE A 45 28.38 -25.98 -5.08
C ILE A 45 27.26 -25.02 -5.47
N ARG A 46 27.28 -24.55 -6.72
CA ARG A 46 26.21 -23.69 -7.26
C ARG A 46 24.90 -24.46 -7.38
N GLY A 47 24.97 -25.73 -7.79
CA GLY A 47 23.81 -26.59 -7.93
C GLY A 47 23.08 -26.82 -6.60
N ILE A 48 23.80 -27.05 -5.49
CA ILE A 48 23.17 -27.17 -4.16
C ILE A 48 22.41 -25.87 -3.80
N SER A 49 23.06 -24.72 -4.01
CA SER A 49 22.45 -23.41 -3.71
C SER A 49 21.19 -23.16 -4.55
N LEU A 50 21.23 -23.55 -5.82
CA LEU A 50 20.13 -23.37 -6.75
C LEU A 50 18.96 -24.31 -6.45
N SER A 51 19.23 -25.58 -6.12
CA SER A 51 18.22 -26.53 -5.68
C SER A 51 17.56 -26.08 -4.37
N ALA A 52 18.34 -25.58 -3.41
CA ALA A 52 17.81 -25.00 -2.17
C ALA A 52 16.90 -23.78 -2.44
N ALA A 53 17.32 -22.87 -3.33
CA ALA A 53 16.54 -21.71 -3.71
C ALA A 53 15.22 -22.10 -4.41
N ARG A 54 15.28 -23.01 -5.39
CA ARG A 54 14.10 -23.54 -6.09
C ARG A 54 13.09 -24.14 -5.11
N TYR A 55 13.56 -25.00 -4.19
CA TYR A 55 12.69 -25.63 -3.20
C TYR A 55 12.05 -24.60 -2.26
N ALA A 56 12.81 -23.60 -1.83
CA ALA A 56 12.28 -22.52 -0.99
C ALA A 56 11.21 -21.68 -1.72
N LEU A 57 11.39 -21.40 -3.02
CA LEU A 57 10.42 -20.65 -3.82
C LEU A 57 9.12 -21.43 -4.04
N MET A 58 9.19 -22.71 -4.38
CA MET A 58 7.99 -23.56 -4.54
C MET A 58 7.20 -23.64 -3.23
N ARG A 59 7.88 -23.76 -2.09
CA ARG A 59 7.22 -23.76 -0.77
C ARG A 59 6.60 -22.43 -0.38
N LEU A 60 7.10 -21.31 -0.93
CA LEU A 60 6.54 -19.99 -0.68
C LEU A 60 5.22 -19.78 -1.43
N GLU A 61 5.00 -20.51 -2.53
CA GLU A 61 3.73 -20.53 -3.26
C GLU A 61 2.67 -21.42 -2.59
N GLU A 62 3.08 -22.37 -1.75
CA GLU A 62 2.18 -23.26 -1.01
C GLU A 62 1.54 -22.54 0.18
N GLY A 63 0.27 -22.14 0.01
CA GLY A 63 -0.61 -21.62 1.06
C GLY A 63 -0.95 -20.13 0.89
N PRO A 64 -2.02 -19.65 1.55
CA PRO A 64 -2.36 -18.24 1.46
C PRO A 64 -1.23 -17.40 2.08
N PRO A 65 -0.79 -16.31 1.42
CA PRO A 65 0.18 -15.40 2.00
C PRO A 65 -0.35 -14.95 3.36
N HIS A 66 0.44 -15.18 4.41
CA HIS A 66 0.03 -14.97 5.79
C HIS A 66 -0.06 -13.45 6.02
N THR A 67 -1.29 -12.93 5.98
CA THR A 67 -1.61 -11.50 5.90
C THR A 67 -1.33 -10.70 7.17
N LYS A 68 -0.95 -11.35 8.28
CA LYS A 68 -0.91 -10.66 9.59
C LYS A 68 0.28 -9.72 9.77
N ASN A 69 1.37 -9.86 9.00
CA ASN A 69 2.60 -9.08 9.19
C ASN A 69 3.11 -8.53 7.86
N TRP A 70 2.43 -7.52 7.31
CA TRP A 70 2.95 -6.82 6.13
C TRP A 70 4.33 -6.20 6.40
N ARG A 71 5.26 -6.40 5.47
CA ARG A 71 6.57 -5.73 5.45
C ARG A 71 6.87 -5.26 4.02
N PRO A 72 7.50 -4.09 3.85
CA PRO A 72 7.79 -3.55 2.53
C PRO A 72 8.86 -4.42 1.84
N GLN A 73 8.52 -5.02 0.70
CA GLN A 73 9.41 -5.67 -0.26
C GLN A 73 9.56 -4.70 -1.44
N LEU A 74 10.75 -4.14 -1.60
CA LEU A 74 10.93 -2.93 -2.42
C LEU A 74 11.31 -3.27 -3.85
N LEU A 75 10.60 -2.69 -4.82
CA LEU A 75 11.10 -2.43 -6.18
C LEU A 75 11.52 -0.95 -6.22
N VAL A 76 12.82 -0.69 -6.32
CA VAL A 76 13.40 0.65 -6.36
C VAL A 76 13.68 1.01 -7.81
N LEU A 77 12.94 1.98 -8.34
CA LEU A 77 13.11 2.45 -9.71
C LEU A 77 14.12 3.60 -9.73
N VAL A 78 15.23 3.40 -10.46
CA VAL A 78 16.29 4.39 -10.62
C VAL A 78 16.42 4.83 -12.06
N SER A 79 16.63 6.12 -12.27
CA SER A 79 17.02 6.70 -13.57
C SER A 79 18.53 6.64 -13.73
N THR A 80 18.97 6.46 -14.97
CA THR A 80 20.39 6.48 -15.36
C THR A 80 20.67 7.60 -16.35
N ASP A 81 21.87 8.16 -16.28
CA ASP A 81 22.33 9.18 -17.21
C ASP A 81 22.85 8.56 -18.54
N VAL A 82 23.37 9.41 -19.43
CA VAL A 82 23.94 8.98 -20.71
C VAL A 82 25.10 7.99 -20.54
N GLU A 83 25.87 8.14 -19.46
CA GLU A 83 26.99 7.25 -19.11
C GLU A 83 26.54 5.98 -18.38
N GLN A 84 25.23 5.80 -18.17
CA GLN A 84 24.61 4.69 -17.44
C GLN A 84 24.93 4.69 -15.94
N ASN A 85 25.23 5.86 -15.38
CA ASN A 85 25.36 6.07 -13.94
C ASN A 85 24.01 6.44 -13.33
N VAL A 86 23.77 6.01 -12.09
CA VAL A 86 22.54 6.31 -11.37
C VAL A 86 22.50 7.79 -10.99
N GLU A 87 21.50 8.52 -11.46
CA GLU A 87 21.40 9.98 -11.28
C GLU A 87 21.10 10.40 -9.83
N GLN A 88 20.44 9.53 -9.07
CA GLN A 88 19.97 9.80 -7.71
C GLN A 88 20.43 8.74 -6.69
N PRO A 89 21.74 8.70 -6.35
CA PRO A 89 22.28 7.68 -5.45
C PRO A 89 21.64 7.63 -4.06
N ARG A 90 21.15 8.78 -3.57
CA ARG A 90 20.48 8.90 -2.27
C ARG A 90 19.21 8.07 -2.15
N LEU A 91 18.60 7.66 -3.27
CA LEU A 91 17.47 6.73 -3.26
C LEU A 91 17.90 5.39 -2.66
N LEU A 92 19.08 4.88 -3.03
CA LEU A 92 19.65 3.65 -2.47
C LEU A 92 20.11 3.82 -1.03
N SER A 93 20.63 4.99 -0.64
CA SER A 93 20.89 5.30 0.77
C SER A 93 19.60 5.15 1.60
N LEU A 94 18.49 5.75 1.14
CA LEU A 94 17.18 5.64 1.80
C LEU A 94 16.66 4.19 1.83
N THR A 95 16.83 3.43 0.73
CA THR A 95 16.48 2.00 0.68
C THR A 95 17.18 1.21 1.78
N ASN A 96 18.50 1.37 1.94
CA ASN A 96 19.25 0.70 2.99
C ASN A 96 18.76 1.12 4.39
N GLN A 97 18.48 2.41 4.58
CA GLN A 97 17.99 2.94 5.86
C GLN A 97 16.62 2.39 6.24
N LEU A 98 15.73 2.17 5.26
CA LEU A 98 14.39 1.62 5.49
C LEU A 98 14.40 0.11 5.72
N LYS A 99 15.25 -0.64 5.00
CA LYS A 99 15.27 -2.11 5.05
C LYS A 99 16.23 -2.69 6.07
N ALA A 100 17.28 -1.95 6.46
CA ALA A 100 18.36 -2.41 7.31
C ALA A 100 18.92 -3.80 6.89
N GLY A 101 18.94 -4.08 5.59
CA GLY A 101 19.40 -5.34 5.00
C GLY A 101 18.47 -6.54 5.16
N LYS A 102 17.19 -6.34 5.51
CA LYS A 102 16.18 -7.40 5.67
C LYS A 102 15.11 -7.36 4.58
N GLY A 103 14.67 -8.54 4.15
CA GLY A 103 13.65 -8.72 3.10
C GLY A 103 14.17 -8.43 1.69
N LEU A 104 13.30 -8.60 0.71
CA LEU A 104 13.58 -8.42 -0.71
C LEU A 104 13.73 -6.95 -1.07
N THR A 105 14.74 -6.67 -1.89
CA THR A 105 14.96 -5.40 -2.58
C THR A 105 15.39 -5.72 -4.02
N ILE A 106 14.68 -5.17 -4.99
CA ILE A 106 15.03 -5.21 -6.42
C ILE A 106 15.28 -3.78 -6.85
N VAL A 107 16.43 -3.48 -7.45
CA VAL A 107 16.76 -2.18 -8.02
C VAL A 107 16.62 -2.28 -9.53
N GLY A 108 15.62 -1.59 -10.06
CA GLY A 108 15.22 -1.63 -11.46
C GLY A 108 15.59 -0.35 -12.20
N THR A 109 16.05 -0.46 -13.45
CA THR A 109 16.15 0.68 -14.37
C THR A 109 15.63 0.30 -15.75
N ALA A 110 15.02 1.28 -16.42
CA ALA A 110 14.45 1.14 -17.75
C ALA A 110 15.30 1.92 -18.76
N LEU A 111 15.59 1.30 -19.90
CA LEU A 111 16.35 1.91 -21.00
C LEU A 111 15.50 1.93 -22.27
N VAL A 112 15.55 3.06 -22.97
CA VAL A 112 14.86 3.21 -24.26
C VAL A 112 15.77 2.72 -25.38
N GLY A 113 15.27 1.81 -26.21
CA GLY A 113 15.99 1.28 -27.36
C GLY A 113 15.53 -0.12 -27.76
N THR A 114 16.37 -0.82 -28.52
CA THR A 114 16.14 -2.21 -28.92
C THR A 114 17.16 -3.12 -28.23
N TYR A 115 16.73 -4.31 -27.81
CA TYR A 115 17.63 -5.21 -27.08
C TYR A 115 18.89 -5.57 -27.88
N LEU A 116 18.75 -5.79 -29.19
CA LEU A 116 19.85 -6.18 -30.07
C LEU A 116 21.00 -5.15 -30.08
N GLU A 117 20.67 -3.86 -30.02
CA GLU A 117 21.65 -2.77 -30.10
C GLU A 117 22.09 -2.28 -28.71
N ASN A 118 21.17 -2.31 -27.73
CA ASN A 118 21.37 -1.68 -26.43
C ASN A 118 21.79 -2.66 -25.31
N HIS A 119 21.97 -3.96 -25.60
CA HIS A 119 22.42 -4.94 -24.59
C HIS A 119 23.75 -4.53 -23.90
N PRO A 120 24.75 -3.90 -24.55
CA PRO A 120 25.97 -3.48 -23.86
C PRO A 120 25.71 -2.36 -22.85
N GLN A 121 24.83 -1.41 -23.17
CA GLN A 121 24.41 -0.32 -22.29
C GLN A 121 23.67 -0.89 -21.08
N ALA A 122 22.77 -1.87 -21.28
CA ALA A 122 22.10 -2.54 -20.17
C ALA A 122 23.07 -3.25 -19.23
N GLN A 123 24.09 -3.93 -19.77
CA GLN A 123 25.14 -4.55 -18.94
C GLN A 123 25.94 -3.50 -18.14
N ARG A 124 26.26 -2.35 -18.74
CA ARG A 124 26.94 -1.24 -18.03
C ARG A 124 26.06 -0.65 -16.93
N ALA A 125 24.78 -0.39 -17.22
CA ALA A 125 23.81 0.10 -16.24
C ALA A 125 23.69 -0.88 -15.07
N GLU A 126 23.59 -2.18 -15.34
CA GLU A 126 23.54 -3.21 -14.29
C GLU A 126 24.80 -3.22 -13.41
N GLN A 127 25.99 -3.14 -14.01
CA GLN A 127 27.25 -3.09 -13.27
C GLN A 127 27.37 -1.82 -12.41
N SER A 128 26.96 -0.67 -12.96
CA SER A 128 26.95 0.61 -12.25
C SER A 128 25.99 0.57 -11.05
N MET A 129 24.77 0.07 -11.25
CA MET A 129 23.81 -0.14 -10.16
C MET A 129 24.34 -1.09 -9.10
N ARG A 130 24.95 -2.22 -9.49
CA ARG A 130 25.50 -3.21 -8.55
C ARG A 130 26.61 -2.61 -7.68
N LYS A 131 27.56 -1.89 -8.31
CA LYS A 131 28.63 -1.17 -7.60
C LYS A 131 28.08 -0.15 -6.61
N LEU A 132 27.04 0.58 -7.01
CA LEU A 132 26.41 1.57 -6.14
C LEU A 132 25.63 0.92 -4.99
N MET A 133 24.92 -0.19 -5.24
CA MET A 133 24.25 -0.96 -4.20
C MET A 133 25.24 -1.48 -3.16
N GLU A 134 26.41 -1.99 -3.58
CA GLU A 134 27.47 -2.39 -2.66
C GLU A 134 27.97 -1.21 -1.81
N THR A 135 28.20 -0.06 -2.45
CA THR A 135 28.64 1.17 -1.77
C THR A 135 27.63 1.65 -0.73
N GLU A 136 26.34 1.63 -1.07
CA GLU A 136 25.23 2.04 -0.19
C GLU A 136 24.73 0.91 0.72
N LYS A 137 25.40 -0.26 0.70
CA LYS A 137 25.09 -1.44 1.52
C LYS A 137 23.69 -2.02 1.31
N VAL A 138 23.11 -1.81 0.13
CA VAL A 138 21.81 -2.37 -0.26
C VAL A 138 22.01 -3.84 -0.67
N LYS A 139 21.44 -4.75 0.11
CA LYS A 139 21.36 -6.17 -0.24
C LYS A 139 20.12 -6.41 -1.09
N GLY A 140 20.32 -6.83 -2.33
CA GLY A 140 19.22 -7.03 -3.28
C GLY A 140 19.70 -7.50 -4.65
N PHE A 141 18.79 -7.42 -5.62
CA PHE A 141 19.02 -7.79 -7.01
C PHE A 141 18.93 -6.56 -7.91
N CYS A 142 19.66 -6.58 -9.04
CA CYS A 142 19.54 -5.57 -10.08
C CYS A 142 18.68 -6.13 -11.21
N GLN A 143 17.87 -5.29 -11.84
CA GLN A 143 17.11 -5.65 -13.03
C GLN A 143 17.12 -4.49 -14.03
N VAL A 144 17.46 -4.77 -15.29
CA VAL A 144 17.43 -3.78 -16.38
C VAL A 144 16.41 -4.24 -17.40
N THR A 145 15.56 -3.34 -17.87
CA THR A 145 14.60 -3.64 -18.94
C THR A 145 14.79 -2.67 -20.09
N ILE A 146 14.89 -3.20 -21.31
CA ILE A 146 15.01 -2.43 -22.54
C ILE A 146 13.68 -2.49 -23.27
N SER A 147 13.15 -1.35 -23.68
CA SER A 147 11.94 -1.27 -24.53
C SER A 147 12.03 -0.07 -25.46
N SER A 148 11.23 -0.04 -26.52
CA SER A 148 11.10 1.13 -27.39
C SER A 148 10.46 2.33 -26.69
N ASN A 149 9.80 2.12 -25.57
CA ASN A 149 9.11 3.14 -24.78
C ASN A 149 9.46 3.01 -23.28
N MET A 150 9.80 4.14 -22.64
CA MET A 150 10.13 4.22 -21.22
C MET A 150 8.97 3.75 -20.33
N ARG A 151 7.73 4.15 -20.68
CA ARG A 151 6.52 3.75 -19.97
C ARG A 151 6.38 2.23 -19.94
N ASP A 152 6.48 1.59 -21.11
CA ASP A 152 6.31 0.15 -21.25
C ASP A 152 7.43 -0.62 -20.53
N ALA A 153 8.68 -0.15 -20.63
CA ALA A 153 9.79 -0.74 -19.88
C ALA A 153 9.57 -0.68 -18.36
N THR A 154 9.08 0.45 -17.86
CA THR A 154 8.76 0.62 -16.43
C THR A 154 7.57 -0.23 -16.01
N SER A 155 6.54 -0.33 -16.86
CA SER A 155 5.38 -1.20 -16.66
C SER A 155 5.78 -2.68 -16.58
N HIS A 156 6.70 -3.11 -17.46
CA HIS A 156 7.27 -4.46 -17.43
C HIS A 156 8.04 -4.73 -16.14
N LEU A 157 8.85 -3.77 -15.65
CA LEU A 157 9.51 -3.89 -14.35
C LEU A 157 8.47 -4.05 -13.22
N LEU A 158 7.39 -3.26 -13.25
CA LEU A 158 6.35 -3.33 -12.23
C LEU A 158 5.63 -4.69 -12.20
N GLN A 159 5.27 -5.25 -13.35
CA GLN A 159 4.46 -6.48 -13.40
C GLN A 159 5.29 -7.77 -13.37
N ALA A 160 6.55 -7.73 -13.82
CA ALA A 160 7.36 -8.93 -14.05
C ALA A 160 8.61 -9.05 -13.17
N SER A 161 8.87 -8.10 -12.26
CA SER A 161 10.00 -8.20 -11.32
C SER A 161 9.71 -9.12 -10.15
N GLY A 162 10.50 -10.19 -10.02
CA GLY A 162 10.37 -11.20 -8.97
C GLY A 162 10.36 -12.61 -9.54
N LEU A 163 10.28 -13.61 -8.66
CA LEU A 163 10.16 -15.01 -9.06
C LEU A 163 9.29 -15.78 -8.07
N GLY A 164 8.19 -16.36 -8.55
CA GLY A 164 7.23 -17.11 -7.74
C GLY A 164 6.69 -16.29 -6.57
N GLY A 165 6.68 -16.85 -5.35
CA GLY A 165 6.26 -16.11 -4.15
C GLY A 165 7.20 -14.97 -3.70
N LEU A 166 8.41 -14.87 -4.29
CA LEU A 166 9.38 -13.82 -3.96
C LEU A 166 9.19 -12.60 -4.87
N MET A 167 8.17 -11.80 -4.54
CA MET A 167 7.78 -10.60 -5.29
C MET A 167 7.89 -9.33 -4.44
N HIS A 168 8.00 -8.20 -5.13
CA HIS A 168 7.90 -6.90 -4.51
C HIS A 168 6.43 -6.59 -4.18
N ASN A 169 6.20 -5.77 -3.15
CA ASN A 169 4.87 -5.29 -2.76
C ASN A 169 4.81 -3.77 -2.59
N THR A 170 5.95 -3.09 -2.78
CA THR A 170 6.10 -1.66 -2.61
C THR A 170 7.05 -1.13 -3.69
N VAL A 171 6.64 -0.10 -4.40
CA VAL A 171 7.47 0.62 -5.38
C VAL A 171 8.05 1.85 -4.70
N LEU A 172 9.36 2.06 -4.85
CA LEU A 172 10.06 3.25 -4.43
C LEU A 172 10.60 3.96 -5.67
N VAL A 173 10.11 5.17 -5.94
CA VAL A 173 10.49 5.96 -7.13
C VAL A 173 10.72 7.40 -6.73
N SER A 174 11.69 8.06 -7.35
CA SER A 174 11.95 9.47 -7.10
C SER A 174 10.89 10.40 -7.66
N TRP A 175 10.67 11.54 -7.00
CA TRP A 175 9.92 12.65 -7.58
C TRP A 175 10.52 13.12 -8.91
N PRO A 176 9.71 13.37 -9.96
CA PRO A 176 10.22 13.87 -11.25
C PRO A 176 10.84 15.26 -11.07
N ARG A 177 12.11 15.41 -11.47
CA ARG A 177 12.81 16.70 -11.44
C ARG A 177 12.21 17.61 -12.50
N ASN A 178 12.24 18.92 -12.24
CA ASN A 178 12.00 19.94 -13.25
C ASN A 178 10.69 19.78 -14.05
N TRP A 179 9.69 19.09 -13.50
CA TRP A 179 8.45 18.78 -14.23
C TRP A 179 7.68 20.02 -14.70
N LYS A 180 7.96 21.18 -14.09
CA LYS A 180 7.44 22.51 -14.49
C LYS A 180 8.12 23.12 -15.71
N GLN A 181 9.26 22.56 -16.17
CA GLN A 181 9.94 23.04 -17.37
C GLN A 181 9.22 22.52 -18.61
N ALA A 182 8.98 23.41 -19.58
CA ALA A 182 8.13 23.12 -20.74
C ALA A 182 8.66 21.98 -21.64
N ASP A 183 9.96 21.70 -21.58
CA ASP A 183 10.61 20.71 -22.45
C ASP A 183 10.46 19.25 -21.98
N ASP A 184 9.96 19.02 -20.75
CA ASP A 184 9.96 17.68 -20.12
C ASP A 184 8.56 17.18 -19.73
N VAL A 185 7.59 17.37 -20.63
CA VAL A 185 6.19 16.96 -20.40
C VAL A 185 6.03 15.45 -20.25
N GLN A 186 6.88 14.67 -20.92
CA GLN A 186 6.77 13.22 -20.93
C GLN A 186 7.14 12.59 -19.58
N THR A 187 8.18 13.07 -18.91
CA THR A 187 8.69 12.46 -17.68
C THR A 187 7.67 12.49 -16.55
N TRP A 188 6.96 13.60 -16.35
CA TRP A 188 5.94 13.67 -15.29
C TRP A 188 4.65 12.95 -15.67
N ARG A 189 4.32 12.83 -16.96
CA ARG A 189 3.22 11.97 -17.43
C ARG A 189 3.53 10.49 -17.17
N ASP A 190 4.74 10.05 -17.47
CA ASP A 190 5.20 8.69 -17.19
C ASP A 190 5.17 8.41 -15.68
N PHE A 191 5.53 9.39 -14.85
CA PHE A 191 5.37 9.30 -13.40
C PHE A 191 3.90 9.10 -12.97
N ILE A 192 2.95 9.84 -13.52
CA ILE A 192 1.52 9.66 -13.19
C ILE A 192 1.01 8.30 -13.67
N GLU A 193 1.41 7.85 -14.86
CA GLU A 193 1.09 6.51 -15.36
C GLU A 193 1.65 5.43 -14.42
N LEU A 194 2.89 5.58 -13.94
CA LEU A 194 3.45 4.69 -12.92
C LEU A 194 2.62 4.69 -11.63
N VAL A 195 2.14 5.85 -11.15
CA VAL A 195 1.27 5.93 -9.96
C VAL A 195 -0.04 5.15 -10.20
N ARG A 196 -0.63 5.26 -11.40
CA ARG A 196 -1.86 4.55 -11.78
C ARG A 196 -1.63 3.04 -11.85
N GLU A 197 -0.57 2.61 -12.54
CA GLU A 197 -0.23 1.20 -12.70
C GLU A 197 0.11 0.55 -11.35
N THR A 198 0.86 1.25 -10.50
CA THR A 198 1.17 0.78 -9.12
C THR A 198 -0.11 0.60 -8.31
N THR A 199 -1.05 1.56 -8.41
CA THR A 199 -2.35 1.47 -7.73
C THR A 199 -3.19 0.31 -8.29
N ALA A 200 -3.21 0.12 -9.61
CA ALA A 200 -3.95 -0.97 -10.27
C ALA A 200 -3.37 -2.35 -9.91
N ALA A 201 -2.05 -2.44 -9.72
CA ALA A 201 -1.36 -3.64 -9.27
C ALA A 201 -1.55 -3.91 -7.75
N HIS A 202 -2.24 -3.04 -7.02
CA HIS A 202 -2.41 -3.10 -5.56
C HIS A 202 -1.07 -3.15 -4.80
N LEU A 203 -0.08 -2.40 -5.28
CA LEU A 203 1.22 -2.24 -4.66
C LEU A 203 1.25 -0.91 -3.88
N ALA A 204 2.01 -0.88 -2.79
CA ALA A 204 2.30 0.39 -2.11
C ALA A 204 3.25 1.25 -2.96
N LEU A 205 3.14 2.57 -2.84
CA LEU A 205 4.02 3.53 -3.53
C LEU A 205 4.68 4.47 -2.51
N LEU A 206 5.99 4.63 -2.63
CA LEU A 206 6.81 5.55 -1.85
C LEU A 206 7.50 6.53 -2.81
N VAL A 207 7.27 7.83 -2.62
CA VAL A 207 7.87 8.88 -3.44
C VAL A 207 8.60 9.89 -2.58
N PRO A 208 9.93 9.75 -2.40
CA PRO A 208 10.72 10.78 -1.75
C PRO A 208 10.88 12.00 -2.67
N LYS A 209 10.40 13.15 -2.20
CA LYS A 209 10.66 14.46 -2.80
C LYS A 209 11.94 15.05 -2.22
N ASN A 210 12.71 15.73 -3.06
CA ASN A 210 14.02 16.30 -2.70
C ASN A 210 15.01 15.24 -2.18
N ILE A 211 15.10 14.09 -2.86
CA ILE A 211 15.96 12.98 -2.44
C ILE A 211 17.43 13.37 -2.23
N ALA A 212 17.92 14.40 -2.92
CA ALA A 212 19.27 14.93 -2.73
C ALA A 212 19.52 15.46 -1.30
N ALA A 213 18.48 15.94 -0.62
CA ALA A 213 18.57 16.42 0.76
C ALA A 213 18.55 15.29 1.80
N PHE A 214 18.22 14.05 1.40
CA PHE A 214 18.21 12.91 2.31
C PHE A 214 19.63 12.53 2.77
N PRO A 215 19.78 12.10 4.04
CA PRO A 215 21.08 11.83 4.61
C PRO A 215 21.76 10.63 3.97
N SER A 216 23.08 10.69 3.85
CA SER A 216 23.89 9.51 3.53
C SER A 216 23.86 8.48 4.65
N ASN A 217 24.36 7.27 4.35
CA ASN A 217 24.61 6.25 5.38
C ASN A 217 25.70 6.63 6.40
N GLY A 218 26.49 7.67 6.12
CA GLY A 218 27.54 8.18 7.02
C GLY A 218 27.01 9.22 8.02
N GLU A 219 26.00 9.99 7.62
CA GLU A 219 25.39 11.04 8.43
C GLU A 219 24.51 10.47 9.55
N ARG A 220 24.37 11.21 10.65
CA ARG A 220 23.49 10.85 11.76
C ARG A 220 22.86 12.10 12.33
N PHE A 221 21.56 12.09 12.55
CA PHE A 221 20.91 13.15 13.30
C PHE A 221 21.25 13.00 14.79
N SER A 222 21.67 14.10 15.42
CA SER A 222 21.83 14.19 16.88
C SER A 222 20.46 14.22 17.57
N GLU A 223 19.51 14.92 16.97
CA GLU A 223 18.15 15.14 17.43
C GLU A 223 17.25 15.55 16.26
N GLY A 224 15.94 15.59 16.52
CA GLY A 224 14.93 16.06 15.58
C GLY A 224 13.69 15.18 15.57
N HIS A 225 12.73 15.54 14.70
CA HIS A 225 11.45 14.84 14.60
C HIS A 225 11.26 14.20 13.23
N ILE A 226 10.63 13.03 13.22
CA ILE A 226 9.96 12.45 12.07
C ILE A 226 8.47 12.69 12.28
N ASP A 227 7.90 13.51 11.41
CA ASP A 227 6.51 13.93 11.49
C ASP A 227 5.67 13.09 10.52
N VAL A 228 4.59 12.52 11.03
CA VAL A 228 3.66 11.68 10.27
C VAL A 228 2.33 12.38 10.21
N TRP A 229 1.93 12.80 9.02
CA TRP A 229 0.61 13.38 8.76
C TRP A 229 -0.34 12.29 8.30
N TRP A 230 -1.10 11.76 9.24
CA TRP A 230 -2.14 10.78 8.98
C TRP A 230 -3.43 11.49 8.57
N ILE A 231 -3.62 11.64 7.26
CA ILE A 231 -4.82 12.24 6.70
C ILE A 231 -5.72 11.10 6.23
N VAL A 232 -6.71 10.72 7.04
CA VAL A 232 -7.84 9.85 6.67
C VAL A 232 -7.50 8.35 6.38
N HIS A 233 -6.50 8.04 5.56
CA HIS A 233 -6.17 6.70 5.05
C HIS A 233 -4.75 6.23 5.40
N ASP A 234 -4.47 4.94 5.17
CA ASP A 234 -3.13 4.32 5.22
C ASP A 234 -2.34 4.47 6.54
N GLY A 235 -3.05 4.72 7.65
CA GLY A 235 -2.45 4.98 8.97
C GLY A 235 -1.48 3.90 9.41
N GLY A 236 -1.81 2.62 9.17
CA GLY A 236 -0.93 1.51 9.52
C GLY A 236 0.46 1.61 8.87
N MET A 237 0.50 1.89 7.56
CA MET A 237 1.76 1.96 6.82
C MET A 237 2.54 3.24 7.16
N LEU A 238 1.83 4.36 7.30
CA LEU A 238 2.40 5.64 7.75
C LEU A 238 3.05 5.53 9.14
N MET A 239 2.54 4.66 10.03
CA MET A 239 3.16 4.38 11.32
C MET A 239 4.32 3.38 11.22
N LEU A 240 4.22 2.38 10.33
CA LEU A 240 5.25 1.35 10.17
C LEU A 240 6.54 1.91 9.55
N LEU A 241 6.47 2.78 8.55
CA LEU A 241 7.67 3.27 7.84
C LEU A 241 8.64 4.04 8.75
N PRO A 242 8.21 5.03 9.56
CA PRO A 242 9.08 5.69 10.54
C PRO A 242 9.60 4.74 11.61
N PHE A 243 8.77 3.79 12.06
CA PHE A 243 9.19 2.78 13.02
C PHE A 243 10.37 1.96 12.48
N LEU A 244 10.30 1.53 11.22
CA LEU A 244 11.40 0.83 10.55
C LEU A 244 12.63 1.74 10.38
N LEU A 245 12.44 2.99 9.93
CA LEU A 245 13.53 3.96 9.75
C LEU A 245 14.32 4.20 11.05
N ARG A 246 13.63 4.36 12.20
CA ARG A 246 14.25 4.57 13.52
C ARG A 246 15.13 3.42 13.99
N GLN A 247 15.01 2.22 13.42
CA GLN A 247 15.92 1.11 13.71
C GLN A 247 17.34 1.39 13.16
N HIS A 248 17.43 2.17 12.08
CA HIS A 248 18.69 2.54 11.47
C HIS A 248 19.42 3.65 12.25
N LYS A 249 20.75 3.58 12.28
CA LYS A 249 21.63 4.49 13.04
C LYS A 249 21.48 5.98 12.68
N VAL A 250 21.00 6.29 11.48
CA VAL A 250 20.80 7.66 10.96
C VAL A 250 19.63 8.33 11.69
N TRP A 251 18.54 7.60 11.88
CA TRP A 251 17.24 8.12 12.36
C TRP A 251 16.93 7.73 13.81
N ARG A 252 17.78 6.90 14.44
CA ARG A 252 17.57 6.35 15.79
C ARG A 252 17.28 7.39 16.86
N LYS A 253 17.92 8.56 16.78
CA LYS A 253 17.75 9.66 17.75
C LYS A 253 16.58 10.59 17.41
N CYS A 254 15.90 10.39 16.29
CA CYS A 254 14.73 11.17 15.96
C CYS A 254 13.52 10.67 16.78
N ARG A 255 12.73 11.62 17.29
CA ARG A 255 11.44 11.35 17.92
C ARG A 255 10.34 11.32 16.87
N MET A 256 9.25 10.60 17.14
CA MET A 256 8.13 10.52 16.21
C MET A 256 6.97 11.38 16.71
N ARG A 257 6.37 12.16 15.81
CA ARG A 257 5.13 12.90 16.07
C ARG A 257 4.09 12.50 15.03
N ILE A 258 2.88 12.20 15.47
CA ILE A 258 1.75 11.81 14.62
C ILE A 258 0.71 12.92 14.71
N PHE A 259 0.45 13.54 13.57
CA PHE A 259 -0.61 14.50 13.37
C PHE A 259 -1.77 13.80 12.68
N THR A 260 -2.91 13.67 13.36
CA THR A 260 -4.15 13.15 12.75
C THR A 260 -5.09 14.30 12.49
N VAL A 261 -5.70 14.33 11.30
CA VAL A 261 -6.64 15.38 10.93
C VAL A 261 -8.06 14.93 11.26
N ALA A 262 -8.76 15.72 12.08
CA ALA A 262 -10.15 15.48 12.49
C ALA A 262 -11.07 16.55 11.89
N GLN A 263 -12.31 16.19 11.61
CA GLN A 263 -13.35 17.13 11.18
C GLN A 263 -13.90 17.89 12.40
N MET A 264 -14.55 19.04 12.17
CA MET A 264 -15.05 19.90 13.27
C MET A 264 -16.16 19.24 14.10
N ASP A 265 -16.84 18.25 13.55
CA ASP A 265 -17.89 17.45 14.17
C ASP A 265 -17.36 16.18 14.86
N ASP A 266 -16.08 15.84 14.67
CA ASP A 266 -15.44 14.70 15.32
C ASP A 266 -15.09 14.99 16.79
N ASN A 267 -15.14 13.95 17.63
CA ASN A 267 -14.62 14.03 18.99
C ASN A 267 -13.09 13.90 19.00
N SER A 268 -12.40 15.03 18.83
CA SER A 268 -10.94 15.11 18.77
C SER A 268 -10.24 14.57 20.04
N ILE A 269 -10.86 14.77 21.22
CA ILE A 269 -10.34 14.27 22.50
C ILE A 269 -10.34 12.74 22.52
N GLN A 270 -11.46 12.12 22.13
CA GLN A 270 -11.60 10.67 22.08
C GLN A 270 -10.67 10.07 21.03
N MET A 271 -10.58 10.67 19.84
CA MET A 271 -9.68 10.24 18.78
C MET A 271 -8.22 10.25 19.25
N LYS A 272 -7.79 11.30 19.97
CA LYS A 272 -6.45 11.38 20.57
C LYS A 272 -6.21 10.25 21.56
N LYS A 273 -7.16 9.99 22.45
CA LYS A 273 -7.07 8.95 23.49
C LYS A 273 -6.98 7.56 22.86
N ASP A 274 -7.81 7.27 21.87
CA ASP A 274 -7.84 5.98 21.19
C ASP A 274 -6.57 5.73 20.40
N LEU A 275 -6.07 6.74 19.68
CA LEU A 275 -4.80 6.64 18.96
C LEU A 275 -3.60 6.46 19.91
N THR A 276 -3.60 7.17 21.03
CA THR A 276 -2.55 7.00 22.07
C THR A 276 -2.57 5.59 22.65
N THR A 277 -3.76 5.06 22.94
CA THR A 277 -3.94 3.70 23.46
C THR A 277 -3.52 2.66 22.42
N PHE A 278 -3.85 2.88 21.15
CA PHE A 278 -3.44 2.02 20.04
C PHE A 278 -1.91 1.95 19.91
N LEU A 279 -1.23 3.11 19.93
CA LEU A 279 0.24 3.17 19.88
C LEU A 279 0.91 2.49 21.08
N TYR A 280 0.32 2.64 22.27
CA TYR A 280 0.80 1.96 23.48
C TYR A 280 0.77 0.44 23.32
N HIS A 281 -0.33 -0.13 22.81
CA HIS A 281 -0.42 -1.56 22.53
C HIS A 281 0.58 -2.05 21.48
N LEU A 282 0.91 -1.20 20.49
CA LEU A 282 1.94 -1.50 19.49
C LEU A 282 3.37 -1.21 19.96
N ARG A 283 3.56 -0.70 21.18
CA ARG A 283 4.85 -0.27 21.76
C ARG A 283 5.57 0.76 20.88
N ILE A 284 4.80 1.63 20.24
CA ILE A 284 5.33 2.72 19.42
C ILE A 284 5.37 3.99 20.26
N ASP A 285 6.58 4.46 20.52
CA ASP A 285 6.83 5.73 21.22
C ASP A 285 6.70 6.91 20.24
N ALA A 286 5.57 7.61 20.31
CA ALA A 286 5.26 8.78 19.50
C ALA A 286 4.32 9.76 20.22
N GLU A 287 4.51 11.04 19.94
CA GLU A 287 3.63 12.11 20.39
C GLU A 287 2.42 12.20 19.43
N VAL A 288 1.20 12.27 19.96
CA VAL A 288 -0.03 12.39 19.14
C VAL A 288 -0.62 13.79 19.28
N GLU A 289 -0.85 14.43 18.14
CA GLU A 289 -1.60 15.68 18.05
C GLU A 289 -2.76 15.54 17.07
N VAL A 290 -3.94 16.02 17.48
CA VAL A 290 -5.13 16.08 16.62
C VAL A 290 -5.25 17.50 16.09
N VAL A 291 -5.38 17.62 14.78
CA VAL A 291 -5.50 18.90 14.06
C VAL A 291 -6.91 18.97 13.49
N GLU A 292 -7.72 19.88 14.00
CA GLU A 292 -9.07 20.10 13.50
C GLU A 292 -9.04 20.94 12.23
N MET A 293 -9.71 20.45 11.18
CA MET A 293 -9.81 21.13 9.89
C MET A 293 -11.23 21.03 9.34
N HIS A 294 -11.60 22.01 8.51
CA HIS A 294 -12.89 22.00 7.83
C HIS A 294 -12.89 21.02 6.65
N ASP A 295 -14.03 20.41 6.32
CA ASP A 295 -14.17 19.42 5.24
C ASP A 295 -13.68 19.90 3.88
N SER A 296 -13.89 21.19 3.58
CA SER A 296 -13.39 21.83 2.37
C SER A 296 -11.87 21.71 2.24
N ASP A 297 -11.16 21.66 3.36
CA ASP A 297 -9.71 21.75 3.45
C ASP A 297 -9.04 20.38 3.45
N ILE A 298 -9.82 19.30 3.50
CA ILE A 298 -9.38 17.90 3.34
C ILE A 298 -10.10 17.15 2.20
N SER A 299 -10.88 17.87 1.40
CA SER A 299 -11.80 17.29 0.39
C SER A 299 -11.13 16.37 -0.64
N ALA A 300 -9.84 16.60 -0.96
CA ALA A 300 -9.07 15.74 -1.85
C ALA A 300 -8.83 14.32 -1.29
N TYR A 301 -8.79 14.19 0.03
CA TYR A 301 -8.55 12.93 0.75
C TYR A 301 -9.84 12.23 1.16
N THR A 302 -10.90 12.98 1.45
CA THR A 302 -12.19 12.40 1.87
C THR A 302 -13.01 11.85 0.71
N TYR A 303 -12.84 12.38 -0.51
CA TYR A 303 -13.60 11.92 -1.69
C TYR A 303 -13.41 10.41 -1.98
N GLU A 304 -12.17 9.92 -1.92
CA GLU A 304 -11.90 8.49 -2.12
C GLU A 304 -12.48 7.65 -0.97
N LYS A 305 -12.42 8.13 0.28
CA LYS A 305 -13.04 7.47 1.44
C LYS A 305 -14.53 7.27 1.26
N THR A 306 -15.25 8.32 0.87
CA THR A 306 -16.70 8.24 0.69
C THR A 306 -17.04 7.24 -0.39
N LEU A 307 -16.34 7.25 -1.52
CA LEU A 307 -16.59 6.31 -2.62
C LEU A 307 -16.28 4.86 -2.24
N VAL A 308 -15.16 4.61 -1.57
CA VAL A 308 -14.74 3.25 -1.16
C VAL A 308 -15.60 2.74 0.01
N MET A 309 -15.98 3.60 0.97
CA MET A 309 -16.93 3.26 2.03
C MET A 309 -18.31 2.98 1.45
N GLU A 310 -18.76 3.75 0.46
CA GLU A 310 -20.03 3.54 -0.22
C GLU A 310 -20.01 2.24 -1.02
N GLN A 311 -18.95 1.94 -1.77
CA GLN A 311 -18.77 0.64 -2.43
C GLN A 311 -18.73 -0.52 -1.43
N ARG A 312 -18.00 -0.37 -0.31
CA ARG A 312 -17.96 -1.38 0.76
C ARG A 312 -19.33 -1.55 1.41
N SER A 313 -20.09 -0.47 1.59
CA SER A 313 -21.47 -0.49 2.12
C SER A 313 -22.44 -1.14 1.12
N GLN A 314 -22.30 -0.88 -0.18
CA GLN A 314 -23.09 -1.51 -1.24
C GLN A 314 -22.80 -3.01 -1.35
N ILE A 315 -21.53 -3.41 -1.27
CA ILE A 315 -21.13 -4.83 -1.24
C ILE A 315 -21.68 -5.51 0.02
N LEU A 316 -21.58 -4.87 1.20
CA LEU A 316 -22.16 -5.40 2.44
C LEU A 316 -23.69 -5.51 2.36
N LYS A 317 -24.35 -4.53 1.74
CA LYS A 317 -25.79 -4.59 1.45
C LYS A 317 -26.12 -5.74 0.50
N GLN A 318 -25.35 -5.95 -0.57
CA GLN A 318 -25.53 -7.07 -1.49
C GLN A 318 -25.28 -8.42 -0.82
N ILE A 319 -24.27 -8.54 0.05
CA ILE A 319 -24.00 -9.75 0.84
C ILE A 319 -25.16 -10.03 1.82
N ASN A 320 -25.67 -8.99 2.47
CA ASN A 320 -26.82 -9.14 3.38
C ASN A 320 -28.10 -9.48 2.61
N LEU A 321 -28.35 -8.83 1.46
CA LEU A 321 -29.50 -9.13 0.59
C LEU A 321 -29.43 -10.55 0.04
N THR A 322 -28.27 -10.99 -0.47
CA THR A 322 -28.08 -12.38 -0.94
C THR A 322 -28.19 -13.39 0.19
N LYS A 323 -27.79 -13.04 1.42
CA LYS A 323 -27.99 -13.89 2.60
C LYS A 323 -29.48 -14.00 2.97
N THR A 324 -30.22 -12.88 2.96
CA THR A 324 -31.67 -12.86 3.21
C THR A 324 -32.46 -13.56 2.08
N GLU A 325 -32.00 -13.48 0.83
CA GLU A 325 -32.56 -14.24 -0.30
C GLU A 325 -32.30 -15.74 -0.15
N ARG A 326 -31.10 -16.15 0.28
CA ARG A 326 -30.77 -17.55 0.60
C ARG A 326 -31.62 -18.12 1.75
N GLU A 327 -31.90 -17.29 2.76
CA GLU A 327 -32.75 -17.64 3.91
C GLU A 327 -34.24 -17.73 3.51
N ARG A 328 -34.67 -16.98 2.48
CA ARG A 328 -36.02 -17.08 1.89
C ARG A 328 -36.19 -18.27 0.94
N GLU A 329 -35.14 -18.66 0.23
CA GLU A 329 -35.17 -19.78 -0.71
C GLU A 329 -35.04 -21.16 -0.03
N ASN A 330 -34.48 -21.24 1.19
CA ASN A 330 -34.34 -22.52 1.90
C ASN A 330 -34.57 -22.40 3.42
N PRO A 331 -35.83 -22.43 3.90
CA PRO A 331 -36.14 -22.46 5.33
C PRO A 331 -35.83 -23.79 6.04
N ALA A 332 -35.32 -24.82 5.33
CA ALA A 332 -35.24 -26.19 5.84
C ALA A 332 -33.84 -26.72 6.19
N VAL A 333 -32.76 -25.94 6.07
CA VAL A 333 -31.40 -26.42 6.38
C VAL A 333 -30.64 -25.41 7.24
N VAL A 334 -31.03 -25.29 8.51
CA VAL A 334 -30.14 -24.74 9.56
C VAL A 334 -30.24 -25.61 10.80
N THR A 335 -29.54 -26.73 10.77
CA THR A 335 -29.03 -27.37 11.99
C THR A 335 -27.62 -27.85 11.68
N THR A 336 -26.61 -27.19 12.25
CA THR A 336 -25.55 -27.78 13.11
C THR A 336 -24.50 -26.70 13.40
N GLN A 337 -24.49 -26.27 14.67
CA GLN A 337 -23.46 -25.71 15.55
C GLN A 337 -22.02 -25.49 15.01
N LEU A 338 -21.25 -24.47 15.40
CA LEU A 338 -20.92 -24.05 16.77
C LEU A 338 -20.57 -22.55 16.90
N SER A 339 -20.96 -22.00 18.05
CA SER A 339 -20.63 -20.68 18.60
C SER A 339 -19.22 -20.60 19.21
N VAL A 340 -18.61 -19.41 19.13
CA VAL A 340 -17.71 -18.87 20.17
C VAL A 340 -18.15 -17.43 20.44
N THR A 341 -18.67 -17.21 21.64
CA THR A 341 -19.09 -15.93 22.20
C THR A 341 -17.94 -15.36 23.03
N GLU A 342 -17.57 -14.09 22.82
CA GLU A 342 -16.83 -13.29 23.81
C GLU A 342 -17.84 -12.47 24.63
N GLU A 343 -17.82 -12.63 25.95
CA GLU A 343 -18.60 -11.86 26.92
C GLU A 343 -17.86 -10.58 27.40
N GLN A 344 -18.65 -9.57 27.78
CA GLN A 344 -18.28 -8.47 28.68
C GLN A 344 -18.87 -8.70 30.10
N PRO A 345 -18.34 -8.03 31.15
CA PRO A 345 -18.43 -8.49 32.53
C PRO A 345 -19.55 -7.84 33.36
N GLY A 346 -20.07 -8.57 34.36
CA GLY A 346 -20.63 -7.94 35.56
C GLY A 346 -21.65 -8.74 36.37
N ALA A 347 -21.32 -8.94 37.66
CA ALA A 347 -22.20 -9.15 38.82
C ALA A 347 -22.76 -10.56 39.17
N SER A 348 -21.98 -11.25 40.02
CA SER A 348 -22.35 -11.79 41.34
C SER A 348 -23.59 -12.70 41.56
N SER A 349 -23.25 -13.94 41.94
CA SER A 349 -23.71 -14.71 43.13
C SER A 349 -24.86 -15.73 43.07
N LYS A 350 -24.49 -16.97 43.49
CA LYS A 350 -25.25 -18.07 44.16
C LYS A 350 -26.20 -18.90 43.27
N VAL A 351 -25.84 -20.12 42.86
CA VAL A 351 -25.95 -21.44 43.56
C VAL A 351 -27.41 -21.78 43.94
N GLU A 352 -28.07 -22.68 43.19
CA GLU A 352 -28.38 -24.08 43.60
C GLU A 352 -29.15 -24.86 42.51
N LYS A 353 -29.21 -26.19 42.67
CA LYS A 353 -29.53 -27.27 41.70
C LYS A 353 -31.06 -27.51 41.48
N PRO A 354 -31.45 -28.36 40.50
CA PRO A 354 -32.81 -28.50 39.96
C PRO A 354 -33.56 -29.75 40.43
N GLU A 355 -34.89 -29.72 40.30
CA GLU A 355 -35.90 -30.80 40.37
C GLU A 355 -37.24 -30.11 39.95
N GLU A 356 -38.28 -30.66 39.32
CA GLU A 356 -38.66 -31.93 38.70
C GLU A 356 -40.01 -31.66 37.98
N GLU A 357 -40.40 -32.52 37.01
CA GLU A 357 -41.79 -32.85 36.59
C GLU A 357 -42.77 -31.78 36.00
N VAL A 358 -43.84 -32.06 35.23
CA VAL A 358 -44.30 -33.01 34.18
C VAL A 358 -45.79 -32.60 33.88
N GLN A 359 -46.28 -32.86 32.64
CA GLN A 359 -47.70 -32.90 32.16
C GLN A 359 -48.45 -31.57 31.87
N LEU A 360 -48.97 -31.28 30.65
CA LEU A 360 -50.01 -31.88 29.76
C LEU A 360 -51.46 -31.39 30.06
N ILE A 361 -52.12 -30.76 29.05
CA ILE A 361 -53.52 -31.00 28.55
C ILE A 361 -54.32 -29.74 28.08
N HIS A 362 -54.79 -29.85 26.82
CA HIS A 362 -56.01 -29.40 26.07
C HIS A 362 -56.56 -27.95 25.98
N ASP A 363 -56.54 -27.45 24.73
CA ASP A 363 -57.64 -27.18 23.76
C ASP A 363 -58.85 -26.25 23.96
N SER A 364 -59.26 -25.72 22.78
CA SER A 364 -60.57 -25.20 22.33
C SER A 364 -60.80 -23.69 22.55
N THR A 365 -61.27 -22.83 21.62
CA THR A 365 -62.12 -22.97 20.41
C THR A 365 -61.93 -21.76 19.44
N THR A 366 -62.27 -22.00 18.16
CA THR A 366 -62.31 -21.19 16.90
C THR A 366 -63.53 -20.22 16.78
N PRO A 367 -63.88 -19.62 15.60
CA PRO A 367 -63.18 -18.69 14.68
C PRO A 367 -64.08 -17.52 14.17
N THR A 368 -63.56 -16.58 13.36
CA THR A 368 -64.34 -15.92 12.27
C THR A 368 -63.43 -15.20 11.25
N SER A 369 -63.67 -15.44 9.96
CA SER A 369 -63.09 -14.77 8.76
C SER A 369 -64.25 -14.07 7.99
N PRO A 370 -64.13 -13.57 6.73
CA PRO A 370 -63.00 -13.11 5.90
C PRO A 370 -63.27 -11.76 5.15
N ALA A 371 -62.29 -11.22 4.41
CA ALA A 371 -62.37 -10.94 2.95
C ALA A 371 -61.39 -9.83 2.43
N THR A 372 -60.64 -10.20 1.39
CA THR A 372 -59.86 -9.44 0.37
C THR A 372 -60.83 -8.77 -0.66
N PRO A 373 -60.44 -8.02 -1.74
CA PRO A 373 -59.12 -7.60 -2.27
C PRO A 373 -59.00 -6.21 -3.02
N LEU A 374 -57.80 -5.96 -3.59
CA LEU A 374 -57.46 -5.29 -4.88
C LEU A 374 -57.20 -3.74 -4.95
N SER A 375 -56.11 -3.41 -5.67
CA SER A 375 -55.52 -2.08 -6.00
C SER A 375 -56.37 -1.19 -6.95
N PRO A 376 -56.06 0.12 -7.13
CA PRO A 376 -55.30 0.56 -8.32
C PRO A 376 -54.40 1.82 -8.14
N ALA A 377 -53.87 2.31 -9.26
CA ALA A 377 -52.71 3.17 -9.46
C ALA A 377 -52.94 4.71 -9.52
N THR A 378 -51.80 5.42 -9.55
CA THR A 378 -51.43 6.68 -10.27
C THR A 378 -51.65 8.09 -9.68
N GLU A 379 -50.53 8.85 -9.73
CA GLU A 379 -50.28 10.30 -9.89
C GLU A 379 -50.49 11.32 -8.75
N GLY A 380 -49.47 12.18 -8.54
CA GLY A 380 -49.66 13.55 -8.04
C GLY A 380 -48.68 14.08 -6.98
N GLY A 381 -47.47 14.48 -7.39
CA GLY A 381 -46.61 15.56 -6.88
C GLY A 381 -46.57 16.00 -5.40
N ALA A 382 -45.36 16.00 -4.82
CA ALA A 382 -44.85 17.12 -4.00
C ALA A 382 -43.31 17.10 -3.96
N GLN A 383 -42.70 18.20 -4.41
CA GLN A 383 -41.26 18.46 -4.36
C GLN A 383 -40.85 18.89 -2.95
N THR A 384 -39.73 18.36 -2.46
CA THR A 384 -38.96 18.90 -1.32
C THR A 384 -37.51 19.06 -1.78
N PRO A 385 -36.80 20.17 -1.48
CA PRO A 385 -35.53 20.47 -2.13
C PRO A 385 -34.42 19.56 -1.61
N GLY A 386 -33.93 18.68 -2.47
CA GLY A 386 -32.74 17.87 -2.22
C GLY A 386 -31.49 18.74 -2.21
N SER A 387 -30.65 18.51 -1.20
CA SER A 387 -29.28 18.99 -1.15
C SER A 387 -28.54 18.55 -2.42
N ALA A 388 -28.17 19.50 -3.26
CA ALA A 388 -27.32 19.25 -4.42
C ALA A 388 -25.93 18.81 -3.94
N GLN A 389 -25.71 17.50 -3.81
CA GLN A 389 -24.37 16.94 -3.69
C GLN A 389 -23.64 17.17 -5.02
N VAL A 390 -22.71 18.12 -5.01
CA VAL A 390 -21.85 18.45 -6.14
C VAL A 390 -20.87 17.29 -6.37
N GLN A 391 -20.97 16.65 -7.54
CA GLN A 391 -20.10 15.56 -7.98
C GLN A 391 -18.67 16.06 -8.21
N MET A 392 -17.72 15.63 -7.38
CA MET A 392 -16.31 16.08 -7.41
C MET A 392 -15.46 15.31 -8.42
N THR A 393 -15.60 15.62 -9.71
CA THR A 393 -14.81 15.00 -10.80
C THR A 393 -13.58 15.84 -11.15
N TRP A 394 -12.50 15.19 -11.63
CA TRP A 394 -11.24 15.85 -12.00
C TRP A 394 -11.31 16.66 -13.31
N THR A 395 -12.37 16.52 -14.10
CA THR A 395 -12.89 17.43 -15.15
C THR A 395 -14.38 17.13 -15.39
N GLU A 396 -15.11 17.94 -16.19
CA GLU A 396 -16.55 17.78 -16.49
C GLU A 396 -16.93 16.46 -17.20
N LYS A 397 -18.22 16.09 -17.14
CA LYS A 397 -18.87 15.13 -18.05
C LYS A 397 -19.00 15.82 -19.42
N ALA A 398 -18.52 15.17 -20.48
CA ALA A 398 -18.79 15.61 -21.84
C ALA A 398 -20.20 15.18 -22.24
N ASP A 399 -21.15 16.11 -22.28
CA ASP A 399 -22.41 15.91 -22.99
C ASP A 399 -22.13 16.04 -24.49
N GLY A 400 -22.44 15.00 -25.25
CA GLY A 400 -22.15 14.94 -26.68
C GLY A 400 -23.07 15.84 -27.49
N GLU A 401 -22.49 16.79 -28.23
CA GLU A 401 -23.13 17.40 -29.39
C GLU A 401 -22.48 16.89 -30.69
N PRO A 402 -23.26 16.66 -31.76
CA PRO A 402 -22.74 16.09 -33.00
C PRO A 402 -21.94 17.13 -33.80
N ALA A 403 -20.81 16.67 -34.36
CA ALA A 403 -19.88 17.48 -35.15
C ALA A 403 -20.51 18.07 -36.42
N LYS A 404 -20.24 19.36 -36.70
CA LYS A 404 -20.50 20.03 -37.98
C LYS A 404 -19.22 20.11 -38.83
N PRO A 405 -19.31 20.09 -40.18
CA PRO A 405 -18.17 19.94 -41.09
C PRO A 405 -17.41 21.27 -41.34
N PRO A 406 -16.20 21.23 -41.92
CA PRO A 406 -15.25 22.34 -41.83
C PRO A 406 -15.46 23.37 -42.94
N GLY A 407 -15.39 24.65 -42.57
CA GLY A 407 -15.34 25.74 -43.54
C GLY A 407 -15.28 27.13 -42.90
N THR A 408 -14.30 27.91 -43.37
CA THR A 408 -14.11 29.37 -43.27
C THR A 408 -13.66 29.99 -41.93
N SER A 409 -12.46 30.56 -41.99
CA SER A 409 -11.78 31.38 -40.99
C SER A 409 -12.47 32.72 -40.75
N THR A 410 -12.88 32.98 -39.51
CA THR A 410 -13.27 34.31 -39.01
C THR A 410 -12.45 34.68 -37.76
N PRO A 411 -12.24 35.99 -37.49
CA PRO A 411 -11.31 36.48 -36.46
C PRO A 411 -11.92 36.42 -35.06
N GLU A 412 -12.47 35.28 -34.65
CA GLU A 412 -13.06 35.06 -33.33
C GLU A 412 -12.09 34.41 -32.32
N GLY A 413 -10.99 33.81 -32.79
CA GLY A 413 -10.01 33.10 -31.95
C GLY A 413 -9.22 33.95 -30.96
N ILE A 414 -9.37 35.28 -30.97
CA ILE A 414 -8.67 36.18 -30.02
C ILE A 414 -9.53 36.46 -28.77
N LYS A 415 -10.86 36.30 -28.84
CA LYS A 415 -11.74 36.47 -27.66
C LYS A 415 -11.77 35.24 -26.74
N ASP A 416 -11.48 34.06 -27.26
CA ASP A 416 -11.49 32.82 -26.48
C ASP A 416 -10.26 32.65 -25.57
N ILE A 417 -9.16 33.36 -25.85
CA ILE A 417 -7.95 33.36 -25.00
C ILE A 417 -8.19 34.10 -23.68
N PHE A 418 -9.05 35.12 -23.68
CA PHE A 418 -9.31 35.96 -22.49
C PHE A 418 -10.51 35.49 -21.64
N ASN A 419 -11.22 34.43 -22.06
CA ASN A 419 -12.45 33.99 -21.40
C ASN A 419 -12.38 32.60 -20.73
N MET A 420 -11.17 32.08 -20.53
CA MET A 420 -10.94 30.86 -19.74
C MET A 420 -11.23 31.16 -18.27
N LYS A 421 -12.48 30.93 -17.83
CA LYS A 421 -12.81 30.95 -16.40
C LYS A 421 -12.02 29.82 -15.71
N PRO A 422 -11.24 30.11 -14.65
CA PRO A 422 -10.53 29.07 -13.93
C PRO A 422 -11.55 28.06 -13.37
N ASN A 423 -11.29 26.77 -13.63
CA ASN A 423 -12.20 25.69 -13.27
C ASN A 423 -12.43 25.67 -11.74
N GLN A 424 -13.67 25.87 -11.30
CA GLN A 424 -13.98 26.06 -9.87
C GLN A 424 -13.57 24.86 -9.01
N SER A 425 -13.61 23.62 -9.55
CA SER A 425 -13.18 22.42 -8.83
C SER A 425 -11.66 22.37 -8.61
N ASN A 426 -10.88 22.78 -9.62
CA ASN A 426 -9.42 22.88 -9.54
C ASN A 426 -9.02 23.97 -8.55
N VAL A 427 -9.66 25.14 -8.61
CA VAL A 427 -9.43 26.25 -7.67
C VAL A 427 -9.71 25.81 -6.23
N ARG A 428 -10.80 25.08 -6.00
CA ARG A 428 -11.14 24.54 -4.68
C ARG A 428 -10.07 23.58 -4.17
N ARG A 429 -9.61 22.62 -4.99
CA ARG A 429 -8.55 21.67 -4.62
C ARG A 429 -7.20 22.36 -4.38
N MET A 430 -6.87 23.39 -5.15
CA MET A 430 -5.65 24.17 -4.92
C MET A 430 -5.71 24.91 -3.58
N HIS A 431 -6.86 25.48 -3.26
CA HIS A 431 -7.09 26.14 -1.98
C HIS A 431 -7.05 25.15 -0.79
N THR A 432 -7.57 23.94 -0.97
CA THR A 432 -7.40 22.81 -0.03
C THR A 432 -5.91 22.51 0.20
N ALA A 433 -5.12 22.34 -0.86
CA ALA A 433 -3.68 22.08 -0.76
C ALA A 433 -2.95 23.21 0.00
N LEU A 434 -3.25 24.47 -0.32
CA LEU A 434 -2.65 25.64 0.33
C LEU A 434 -2.95 25.69 1.84
N ARG A 435 -4.20 25.47 2.24
CA ARG A 435 -4.58 25.48 3.65
C ARG A 435 -3.93 24.34 4.42
N LEU A 436 -3.99 23.12 3.88
CA LEU A 436 -3.36 21.96 4.48
C LEU A 436 -1.84 22.15 4.60
N ASN A 437 -1.18 22.59 3.53
CA ASN A 437 0.25 22.88 3.56
C ASN A 437 0.60 23.96 4.59
N GLY A 438 -0.19 25.03 4.67
CA GLY A 438 0.00 26.09 5.66
C GLY A 438 0.03 25.57 7.11
N VAL A 439 -0.81 24.58 7.43
CA VAL A 439 -0.82 23.94 8.75
C VAL A 439 0.37 22.98 8.91
N ILE A 440 0.72 22.21 7.87
CA ILE A 440 1.87 21.30 7.88
C ILE A 440 3.17 22.08 8.11
N VAL A 441 3.45 23.11 7.31
CA VAL A 441 4.66 23.93 7.42
C VAL A 441 4.77 24.60 8.78
N LYS A 442 3.64 25.11 9.32
CA LYS A 442 3.62 25.73 10.65
C LYS A 442 4.09 24.78 11.77
N LYS A 443 3.83 23.48 11.65
CA LYS A 443 4.15 22.47 12.67
C LYS A 443 5.40 21.64 12.38
N SER A 444 5.73 21.47 11.11
CA SER A 444 6.71 20.50 10.60
C SER A 444 7.85 21.10 9.77
N SER A 445 7.98 22.43 9.71
CA SER A 445 9.08 23.10 8.97
C SER A 445 10.48 22.69 9.45
N GLU A 446 10.67 22.47 10.75
CA GLU A 446 11.95 22.04 11.33
C GLU A 446 12.12 20.51 11.39
N ALA A 447 11.12 19.75 10.96
CA ALA A 447 11.16 18.29 10.99
C ALA A 447 12.29 17.76 10.09
N LYS A 448 12.93 16.67 10.52
CA LYS A 448 13.98 16.04 9.71
C LYS A 448 13.39 15.28 8.53
N LEU A 449 12.18 14.75 8.68
CA LEU A 449 11.42 14.06 7.64
C LEU A 449 9.93 14.26 7.90
N VAL A 450 9.17 14.56 6.85
CA VAL A 450 7.70 14.62 6.87
C VAL A 450 7.15 13.49 6.00
N LEU A 451 6.32 12.63 6.58
CA LEU A 451 5.55 11.62 5.86
C LEU A 451 4.13 12.15 5.69
N LEU A 452 3.62 12.07 4.47
CA LEU A 452 2.23 12.36 4.17
C LEU A 452 1.69 11.36 3.16
N ASN A 453 0.40 11.10 3.25
CA ASN A 453 -0.28 10.30 2.26
C ASN A 453 -0.45 11.06 0.94
N MET A 454 -0.24 10.33 -0.15
CA MET A 454 -0.42 10.81 -1.50
C MET A 454 -1.86 10.55 -1.95
N PRO A 455 -2.65 11.58 -2.31
CA PRO A 455 -4.00 11.39 -2.85
C PRO A 455 -3.96 10.63 -4.18
N GLY A 456 -5.10 10.11 -4.62
CA GLY A 456 -5.14 9.36 -5.87
C GLY A 456 -5.07 10.23 -7.12
N PRO A 457 -4.44 9.74 -8.20
CA PRO A 457 -4.45 10.44 -9.46
C PRO A 457 -5.88 10.52 -10.01
N PRO A 458 -6.19 11.57 -10.80
CA PRO A 458 -7.50 11.77 -11.42
C PRO A 458 -7.91 10.58 -12.28
N LYS A 459 -9.19 10.20 -12.39
CA LYS A 459 -9.58 9.17 -13.39
C LYS A 459 -9.32 9.62 -14.83
N ASN A 460 -9.51 10.92 -15.10
CA ASN A 460 -9.34 11.51 -16.42
C ASN A 460 -7.92 12.06 -16.59
N ARG A 461 -7.28 11.77 -17.72
CA ARG A 461 -5.91 12.23 -18.04
C ARG A 461 -5.80 13.76 -18.23
N SER A 462 -6.91 14.43 -18.55
CA SER A 462 -6.96 15.90 -18.63
C SER A 462 -6.66 16.60 -17.30
N GLY A 463 -6.80 15.91 -16.16
CA GLY A 463 -6.51 16.44 -14.83
C GLY A 463 -5.08 16.21 -14.34
N ASP A 464 -4.23 15.56 -15.13
CA ASP A 464 -2.91 15.07 -14.70
C ASP A 464 -1.96 16.21 -14.26
N GLU A 465 -1.97 17.34 -14.99
CA GLU A 465 -1.17 18.52 -14.65
C GLU A 465 -1.63 19.14 -13.32
N ASN A 466 -2.94 19.33 -13.14
CA ASN A 466 -3.52 19.86 -11.90
C ASN A 466 -3.19 18.97 -10.68
N TYR A 467 -3.07 17.66 -10.89
CA TYR A 467 -2.66 16.72 -9.84
C TYR A 467 -1.20 16.93 -9.44
N MET A 468 -0.30 17.13 -10.39
CA MET A 468 1.11 17.46 -10.09
C MET A 468 1.24 18.81 -9.39
N GLU A 469 0.50 19.83 -9.84
CA GLU A 469 0.47 21.13 -9.17
C GLU A 469 -0.03 21.01 -7.73
N PHE A 470 -1.10 20.25 -7.50
CA PHE A 470 -1.65 20.01 -6.17
C PHE A 470 -0.60 19.40 -5.23
N LEU A 471 0.12 18.36 -5.68
CA LEU A 471 1.15 17.70 -4.89
C LEU A 471 2.35 18.62 -4.62
N GLU A 472 2.71 19.46 -5.59
CA GLU A 472 3.78 20.45 -5.45
C GLU A 472 3.44 21.48 -4.37
N VAL A 473 2.23 22.06 -4.43
CA VAL A 473 1.74 23.04 -3.47
C VAL A 473 1.56 22.43 -2.07
N LEU A 474 1.08 21.20 -1.99
CA LEU A 474 0.93 20.47 -0.72
C LEU A 474 2.26 20.28 0.02
N THR A 475 3.37 20.19 -0.72
CA THR A 475 4.69 19.87 -0.17
C THR A 475 5.67 21.03 -0.23
N GLU A 476 5.19 22.23 -0.55
CA GLU A 476 5.99 23.44 -0.68
C GLU A 476 6.48 23.92 0.69
N GLY A 477 7.75 24.34 0.76
CA GLY A 477 8.37 24.79 2.02
C GLY A 477 8.87 23.66 2.94
N LEU A 478 8.69 22.40 2.55
CA LEU A 478 9.22 21.24 3.28
C LEU A 478 10.51 20.72 2.64
N ASN A 479 11.49 20.41 3.49
CA ASN A 479 12.81 19.98 3.01
C ASN A 479 12.80 18.52 2.52
N ARG A 480 12.56 17.56 3.42
CA ARG A 480 12.52 16.12 3.11
C ARG A 480 11.11 15.61 3.30
N VAL A 481 10.51 15.18 2.21
CA VAL A 481 9.15 14.65 2.19
C VAL A 481 9.16 13.24 1.63
N LEU A 482 8.44 12.34 2.29
CA LEU A 482 8.14 11.01 1.77
C LEU A 482 6.62 10.92 1.58
N LEU A 483 6.19 10.97 0.31
CA LEU A 483 4.81 10.71 -0.07
C LEU A 483 4.57 9.20 -0.03
N VAL A 484 3.46 8.78 0.58
CA VAL A 484 3.13 7.37 0.80
C VAL A 484 1.72 7.08 0.29
N ARG A 485 1.54 5.97 -0.44
CA ARG A 485 0.22 5.50 -0.88
C ARG A 485 0.12 3.99 -0.68
N GLY A 486 -0.92 3.52 0.01
CA GLY A 486 -1.19 2.09 0.17
C GLY A 486 -1.77 1.45 -1.09
N GLY A 487 -1.50 0.16 -1.28
CA GLY A 487 -2.15 -0.70 -2.28
C GLY A 487 -3.53 -1.21 -1.85
N GLY A 488 -3.93 -0.98 -0.59
CA GLY A 488 -5.22 -1.35 -0.01
C GLY A 488 -5.29 -2.77 0.54
N ARG A 489 -4.17 -3.50 0.55
CA ARG A 489 -4.05 -4.89 1.03
C ARG A 489 -3.18 -5.01 2.29
N GLU A 490 -2.62 -3.90 2.76
CA GLU A 490 -1.71 -3.84 3.89
C GLU A 490 -2.46 -4.08 5.19
N VAL A 491 -2.27 -5.25 5.80
CA VAL A 491 -2.68 -5.51 7.17
C VAL A 491 -1.44 -5.51 8.05
N ILE A 492 -1.40 -4.56 8.97
CA ILE A 492 -0.24 -4.31 9.81
C ILE A 492 -0.64 -4.64 11.24
N THR A 493 -0.17 -5.79 11.73
CA THR A 493 -0.13 -6.06 13.16
C THR A 493 1.32 -5.83 13.61
N ILE A 494 1.58 -4.75 14.34
CA ILE A 494 2.95 -4.42 14.80
C ILE A 494 3.21 -5.25 16.06
N TYR A 495 3.45 -6.54 15.88
CA TYR A 495 4.10 -7.37 16.88
C TYR A 495 5.52 -7.61 16.36
N SER A 496 6.47 -6.77 16.80
CA SER A 496 7.89 -7.05 16.65
C SER A 496 8.48 -7.61 17.92
#